data_AF-A0A6A4C0V0-F1
#
_entry.id   AF-A0A6A4C0V0-F1
#
_cell.length_a   1.000
_cell.length_b   1.000
_cell.length_c   1.000
_cell.angle_alpha   90.00
_cell.angle_beta   90.00
_cell.angle_gamma   90.00
#
_symmetry.space_group_name_H-M   'P 1'
#
loop_
_entity.id
_entity.type
_entity.pdbx_description
1 polymer ?
#
loop_
_entity_poly.entity_id
_entity_poly.type
_entity_poly.pdbx_seq_one_letter_code
_entity_poly.pdbx_strand_id
1 'polypeptide(L)'
;MLANYARLHVMPVFLVLKRHEGHFYGVHHGDVSTKWQAEGDEVFTKEHCTSHSWYAEVLAHHEYSRGKLGQTDAISDTAETNEVLIGAMERRERLDVVHDRLQLQRLDSAPYDIGILDGGLRAEEDRLRKLAGYTGRGPTEPEARPGRPRADGVATRRASISPLGRVARATMQRILNSIHLDPELVSDRSKLRHLQAENDKARLDWRRHLPRSKTPHGLPTEGDADFLTLARWLLPHRELLHELFSYVPYPELVVKGLPADLLLHWGEMEVYDAQTAILRALLIQEAPPNMAKEYCRTWLAACTTEGGSTRDRVIARDPTRWTRLCNMYSAAPCGARPPELRDDQWHILHLLPHVVWIWSATSWGEPR
;
A
#
# COMPACT_ATOMS: atom_id res chain seq x y z
N MET A 1 -16.13 4.97 13.99
CA MET A 1 -16.45 5.30 12.59
C MET A 1 -17.04 4.10 11.84
N LEU A 2 -16.26 3.12 11.34
CA LEU A 2 -16.80 1.99 10.55
C LEU A 2 -17.94 1.22 11.26
N ALA A 3 -17.84 1.01 12.58
CA ALA A 3 -18.88 0.39 13.41
C ALA A 3 -20.21 1.18 13.50
N ASN A 4 -20.27 2.42 12.99
CA ASN A 4 -21.49 3.22 12.96
C ASN A 4 -22.29 2.95 11.68
N TYR A 5 -21.57 2.83 10.56
CA TYR A 5 -22.13 2.40 9.28
C TYR A 5 -22.62 0.94 9.35
N ALA A 6 -21.81 0.05 9.92
CA ALA A 6 -22.18 -1.37 10.11
C ALA A 6 -23.43 -1.55 11.00
N ARG A 7 -23.66 -0.67 12.01
CA ARG A 7 -24.83 -0.73 12.90
C ARG A 7 -26.14 -0.26 12.27
N LEU A 8 -26.12 0.27 11.05
CA LEU A 8 -27.30 0.52 10.23
C LEU A 8 -27.28 -0.27 8.92
N HIS A 9 -26.47 -1.34 8.83
CA HIS A 9 -26.33 -2.20 7.65
C HIS A 9 -26.02 -1.41 6.36
N VAL A 10 -25.24 -0.33 6.49
CA VAL A 10 -24.76 0.48 5.37
C VAL A 10 -23.25 0.42 5.25
N MET A 11 -22.75 0.55 4.03
CA MET A 11 -21.34 0.81 3.75
C MET A 11 -21.27 1.98 2.75
N PRO A 12 -20.50 3.05 3.02
CA PRO A 12 -20.23 4.07 2.02
C PRO A 12 -19.42 3.46 0.87
N VAL A 13 -19.75 3.82 -0.37
CA VAL A 13 -19.25 3.13 -1.58
C VAL A 13 -17.78 3.45 -1.92
N PHE A 14 -17.09 4.23 -1.08
CA PHE A 14 -15.68 4.64 -1.23
C PHE A 14 -14.64 3.55 -0.89
N LEU A 15 -14.88 2.32 -1.34
CA LEU A 15 -14.09 1.14 -0.99
C LEU A 15 -13.83 0.33 -2.28
N VAL A 16 -12.55 0.07 -2.71
CA VAL A 16 -12.17 -0.33 -4.12
C VAL A 16 -11.08 -1.47 -4.43
N LEU A 17 -10.61 -2.30 -3.48
CA LEU A 17 -9.82 -3.57 -3.61
C LEU A 17 -10.68 -4.59 -4.36
N LYS A 18 -10.56 -4.59 -5.67
CA LYS A 18 -10.17 -5.86 -6.26
C LYS A 18 -8.90 -6.26 -5.49
N ARG A 19 -8.99 -7.32 -4.66
CA ARG A 19 -7.95 -7.66 -3.65
C ARG A 19 -6.63 -8.16 -4.26
N HIS A 20 -6.62 -8.18 -5.58
CA HIS A 20 -5.59 -8.55 -6.53
C HIS A 20 -5.12 -7.32 -7.35
N GLU A 21 -5.61 -6.11 -7.03
CA GLU A 21 -5.22 -4.81 -7.62
C GLU A 21 -4.91 -3.71 -6.55
N GLY A 22 -5.73 -3.41 -5.51
CA GLY A 22 -5.21 -2.62 -4.34
C GLY A 22 -5.99 -1.64 -3.38
N HIS A 23 -7.34 -1.49 -3.23
CA HIS A 23 -7.97 -0.47 -2.30
C HIS A 23 -8.88 -0.94 -1.08
N PHE A 24 -10.23 -1.09 -1.18
CA PHE A 24 -11.10 -1.93 -0.28
C PHE A 24 -12.49 -2.59 -0.79
N TYR A 25 -12.68 -3.21 -1.98
CA TYR A 25 -13.88 -3.07 -2.86
C TYR A 25 -15.25 -3.47 -2.30
N GLY A 26 -16.23 -2.55 -2.43
CA GLY A 26 -17.68 -2.77 -2.50
C GLY A 26 -18.12 -4.08 -1.88
N VAL A 27 -17.98 -4.14 -0.55
CA VAL A 27 -17.50 -5.33 0.14
C VAL A 27 -18.31 -6.58 -0.24
N HIS A 28 -17.61 -7.57 -0.80
CA HIS A 28 -18.14 -8.86 -1.20
C HIS A 28 -18.53 -9.69 0.05
N HIS A 29 -19.56 -9.26 0.77
CA HIS A 29 -20.20 -9.98 1.86
C HIS A 29 -21.12 -11.11 1.34
N GLY A 30 -21.10 -11.40 0.03
CA GLY A 30 -22.02 -12.33 -0.62
C GLY A 30 -23.48 -11.94 -0.36
N ASP A 31 -24.28 -12.92 0.04
CA ASP A 31 -25.67 -12.79 0.47
C ASP A 31 -25.93 -11.65 1.45
N VAL A 32 -24.99 -11.29 2.34
CA VAL A 32 -25.18 -10.20 3.31
C VAL A 32 -25.15 -8.83 2.63
N SER A 33 -24.41 -8.64 1.53
CA SER A 33 -24.45 -7.38 0.76
C SER A 33 -25.81 -7.23 0.05
N THR A 34 -26.30 -8.33 -0.52
CA THR A 34 -27.65 -8.40 -1.12
C THR A 34 -28.73 -8.19 -0.07
N LYS A 35 -28.61 -8.80 1.12
CA LYS A 35 -29.53 -8.61 2.26
C LYS A 35 -29.56 -7.14 2.71
N TRP A 36 -28.40 -6.51 2.87
CA TRP A 36 -28.28 -5.10 3.26
C TRP A 36 -28.83 -4.11 2.22
N GLN A 37 -28.88 -4.50 0.94
CA GLN A 37 -29.54 -3.74 -0.13
C GLN A 37 -31.05 -4.02 -0.21
N ALA A 38 -31.49 -5.23 0.15
CA ALA A 38 -32.89 -5.62 0.21
C ALA A 38 -33.62 -5.03 1.44
N GLU A 39 -32.94 -4.92 2.58
CA GLU A 39 -33.43 -4.28 3.81
C GLU A 39 -33.93 -2.84 3.56
N GLY A 40 -35.20 -2.59 3.88
CA GLY A 40 -35.91 -1.34 3.61
C GLY A 40 -36.44 -1.18 2.18
N ASP A 41 -35.99 -2.01 1.22
CA ASP A 41 -36.39 -1.98 -0.19
C ASP A 41 -37.22 -3.22 -0.56
N GLU A 42 -38.54 -3.13 -0.32
CA GLU A 42 -39.48 -4.21 -0.60
C GLU A 42 -39.58 -4.54 -2.11
N VAL A 43 -39.26 -3.59 -3.00
CA VAL A 43 -39.31 -3.79 -4.47
C VAL A 43 -38.12 -4.64 -4.90
N PHE A 44 -36.89 -4.21 -4.61
CA PHE A 44 -35.67 -4.96 -4.87
C PHE A 44 -35.72 -6.36 -4.23
N THR A 45 -36.22 -6.46 -2.99
CA THR A 45 -36.40 -7.75 -2.31
C THR A 45 -37.26 -8.72 -3.12
N LYS A 46 -38.42 -8.28 -3.62
CA LYS A 46 -39.34 -9.13 -4.38
C LYS A 46 -38.88 -9.42 -5.80
N GLU A 47 -38.25 -8.45 -6.46
CA GLU A 47 -37.81 -8.59 -7.86
C GLU A 47 -36.51 -9.39 -7.99
N HIS A 48 -35.64 -9.39 -6.98
CA HIS A 48 -34.28 -9.93 -7.10
C HIS A 48 -33.86 -10.92 -6.01
N CYS A 49 -34.54 -11.01 -4.87
CA CYS A 49 -34.03 -11.77 -3.71
C CYS A 49 -34.81 -13.04 -3.32
N THR A 50 -35.84 -13.41 -4.09
CA THR A 50 -36.75 -14.55 -3.80
C THR A 50 -36.08 -15.93 -3.63
N SER A 51 -34.86 -16.11 -4.13
CA SER A 51 -34.08 -17.34 -4.04
C SER A 51 -33.19 -17.44 -2.80
N HIS A 52 -33.04 -16.37 -2.00
CA HIS A 52 -32.19 -16.37 -0.81
C HIS A 52 -32.94 -16.89 0.43
N SER A 53 -32.23 -17.61 1.31
CA SER A 53 -32.79 -18.22 2.52
C SER A 53 -33.34 -17.22 3.53
N TRP A 54 -32.87 -15.97 3.51
CA TRP A 54 -33.32 -14.87 4.37
C TRP A 54 -34.50 -14.06 3.78
N TYR A 55 -34.99 -14.38 2.59
CA TYR A 55 -36.05 -13.59 1.91
C TYR A 55 -37.30 -13.37 2.78
N ALA A 56 -37.79 -14.43 3.44
CA ALA A 56 -38.96 -14.34 4.33
C ALA A 56 -38.69 -13.57 5.63
N GLU A 57 -37.45 -13.59 6.12
CA GLU A 57 -37.00 -12.85 7.30
C GLU A 57 -37.03 -11.34 7.02
N VAL A 58 -36.49 -10.92 5.87
CA VAL A 58 -36.44 -9.50 5.45
C VAL A 58 -37.85 -8.96 5.17
N LEU A 59 -38.73 -9.71 4.51
CA LEU A 59 -40.12 -9.26 4.32
C LEU A 59 -40.89 -9.12 5.64
N ALA A 60 -40.72 -10.03 6.60
CA ALA A 60 -41.31 -9.89 7.94
C ALA A 60 -40.73 -8.69 8.69
N HIS A 61 -39.44 -8.39 8.51
CA HIS A 61 -38.79 -7.21 9.06
C HIS A 61 -39.35 -5.90 8.48
N HIS A 62 -39.64 -5.86 7.17
CA HIS A 62 -40.27 -4.71 6.52
C HIS A 62 -41.66 -4.42 7.09
N GLU A 63 -42.49 -5.44 7.27
CA GLU A 63 -43.84 -5.30 7.85
C GLU A 63 -43.77 -4.80 9.31
N TYR A 64 -42.90 -5.40 10.12
CA TYR A 64 -42.68 -5.01 11.52
C TYR A 64 -42.19 -3.56 11.68
N SER A 65 -41.17 -3.17 10.91
CA SER A 65 -40.50 -1.87 11.08
C SER A 65 -41.29 -0.71 10.46
N ARG A 66 -42.03 -0.94 9.36
CA ARG A 66 -42.91 0.05 8.74
C ARG A 66 -43.96 0.62 9.70
N GLY A 67 -44.50 -0.21 10.60
CA GLY A 67 -45.45 0.22 11.64
C GLY A 67 -44.83 1.09 12.74
N LYS A 68 -43.49 1.19 12.81
CA LYS A 68 -42.75 1.84 13.91
C LYS A 68 -41.93 3.07 13.48
N LEU A 69 -41.56 3.17 12.20
CA LEU A 69 -40.70 4.24 11.68
C LEU A 69 -41.22 5.65 12.06
N GLY A 70 -42.52 5.90 11.93
CA GLY A 70 -43.15 7.19 12.28
C GLY A 70 -43.15 7.57 13.77
N GLN A 71 -42.64 6.70 14.66
CA GLN A 71 -42.46 6.94 16.10
C GLN A 71 -40.98 6.87 16.52
N THR A 72 -40.06 6.75 15.56
CA THR A 72 -38.65 6.43 15.79
C THR A 72 -37.77 7.64 15.50
N ASP A 73 -37.04 8.14 16.51
CA ASP A 73 -36.04 9.20 16.30
C ASP A 73 -34.79 8.61 15.62
N ALA A 74 -34.61 8.94 14.35
CA ALA A 74 -33.47 8.46 13.56
C ALA A 74 -32.10 8.90 14.12
N ILE A 75 -32.01 9.97 14.91
CA ILE A 75 -30.74 10.43 15.51
C ILE A 75 -30.29 9.54 16.68
N SER A 76 -31.21 8.83 17.33
CA SER A 76 -30.93 7.97 18.50
C SER A 76 -30.17 6.69 18.12
N ASP A 77 -28.90 6.58 18.49
CA ASP A 77 -28.04 5.43 18.11
C ASP A 77 -28.18 4.22 19.07
N THR A 78 -29.40 3.73 19.28
CA THR A 78 -29.69 2.51 20.07
C THR A 78 -29.98 1.30 19.17
N ALA A 79 -29.92 0.10 19.75
CA ALA A 79 -30.22 -1.14 19.01
C ALA A 79 -31.68 -1.17 18.52
N GLU A 80 -32.62 -0.72 19.36
CA GLU A 80 -34.06 -0.71 19.09
C GLU A 80 -34.40 0.28 17.96
N THR A 81 -33.74 1.43 17.95
CA THR A 81 -33.86 2.41 16.86
C THR A 81 -33.28 1.84 15.57
N ASN A 82 -32.07 1.28 15.64
CA ASN A 82 -31.36 0.79 14.46
C ASN A 82 -32.09 -0.38 13.78
N GLU A 83 -32.69 -1.29 14.55
CA GLU A 83 -33.54 -2.37 14.05
C GLU A 83 -34.71 -1.82 13.21
N VAL A 84 -35.44 -0.83 13.73
CA VAL A 84 -36.56 -0.20 12.98
C VAL A 84 -36.07 0.49 11.71
N LEU A 85 -34.95 1.23 11.78
CA LEU A 85 -34.40 1.91 10.60
C LEU A 85 -33.95 0.91 9.52
N ILE A 86 -33.30 -0.20 9.89
CA ILE A 86 -32.85 -1.25 8.97
C ILE A 86 -34.04 -1.83 8.19
N GLY A 87 -35.13 -2.17 8.88
CA GLY A 87 -36.29 -2.77 8.22
C GLY A 87 -37.16 -1.80 7.40
N ALA A 88 -37.06 -0.48 7.62
CA ALA A 88 -38.03 0.49 7.08
C ALA A 88 -37.47 1.62 6.22
N MET A 89 -36.14 1.75 6.05
CA MET A 89 -35.51 2.79 5.23
C MET A 89 -34.53 2.20 4.24
N GLU A 90 -34.45 2.76 3.03
CA GLU A 90 -33.53 2.27 2.01
C GLU A 90 -32.06 2.42 2.45
N ARG A 91 -31.18 1.57 1.92
CA ARG A 91 -29.73 1.59 2.23
C ARG A 91 -29.07 2.95 1.96
N ARG A 92 -29.64 3.79 1.09
CA ARG A 92 -29.18 5.18 0.88
C ARG A 92 -29.59 6.10 2.02
N GLU A 93 -30.86 6.09 2.42
CA GLU A 93 -31.37 6.96 3.48
C GLU A 93 -30.72 6.61 4.84
N ARG A 94 -30.51 5.32 5.09
CA ARG A 94 -29.75 4.83 6.26
C ARG A 94 -28.31 5.35 6.29
N LEU A 95 -27.69 5.61 5.13
CA LEU A 95 -26.35 6.19 5.06
C LEU A 95 -26.37 7.67 5.44
N ASP A 96 -27.41 8.41 5.02
CA ASP A 96 -27.61 9.81 5.43
C ASP A 96 -27.86 9.95 6.93
N VAL A 97 -28.62 9.04 7.55
CA VAL A 97 -28.78 8.97 9.02
C VAL A 97 -27.44 8.76 9.74
N VAL A 98 -26.55 7.91 9.21
CA VAL A 98 -25.19 7.76 9.80
C VAL A 98 -24.37 9.05 9.65
N HIS A 99 -24.53 9.79 8.55
CA HIS A 99 -23.82 11.07 8.37
C HIS A 99 -24.35 12.13 9.36
N ASP A 100 -25.67 12.27 9.50
CA ASP A 100 -26.30 13.20 10.45
C ASP A 100 -25.85 12.94 11.90
N ARG A 101 -25.92 11.67 12.35
CA ARG A 101 -25.48 11.22 13.69
C ARG A 101 -24.01 11.54 13.98
N LEU A 102 -23.17 11.61 12.94
CA LEU A 102 -21.75 11.90 13.05
C LEU A 102 -21.42 13.37 12.72
N GLN A 103 -22.43 14.21 12.50
CA GLN A 103 -22.30 15.61 12.10
C GLN A 103 -21.45 15.79 10.83
N LEU A 104 -21.49 14.79 9.95
CA LEU A 104 -20.83 14.79 8.64
C LEU A 104 -21.77 15.36 7.59
N GLN A 105 -21.21 16.05 6.60
CA GLN A 105 -21.97 16.41 5.40
C GLN A 105 -22.51 15.14 4.72
N ARG A 106 -23.81 15.11 4.44
CA ARG A 106 -24.45 14.08 3.62
C ARG A 106 -23.80 14.02 2.24
N LEU A 107 -23.63 12.82 1.70
CA LEU A 107 -23.01 12.61 0.39
C LEU A 107 -24.00 12.92 -0.73
N ASP A 108 -23.52 13.32 -1.91
CA ASP A 108 -24.39 13.46 -3.08
C ASP A 108 -25.10 12.13 -3.40
N SER A 109 -26.35 12.21 -3.84
CA SER A 109 -27.16 11.05 -4.27
C SER A 109 -27.02 10.76 -5.77
N ALA A 110 -26.27 11.57 -6.51
CA ALA A 110 -25.99 11.34 -7.91
C ALA A 110 -25.24 10.01 -8.11
N PRO A 111 -25.54 9.23 -9.17
CA PRO A 111 -24.77 8.06 -9.51
C PRO A 111 -23.34 8.48 -9.86
N TYR A 112 -22.38 8.14 -8.98
CA TYR A 112 -20.98 8.54 -9.15
C TYR A 112 -20.39 7.97 -10.43
N ASP A 113 -19.99 8.85 -11.35
CA ASP A 113 -19.15 8.48 -12.47
C ASP A 113 -17.80 7.94 -11.94
N ILE A 114 -17.54 6.68 -12.25
CA ILE A 114 -16.35 5.95 -11.80
C ILE A 114 -15.07 6.62 -12.32
N GLY A 115 -15.12 7.29 -13.48
CA GLY A 115 -13.99 8.07 -14.02
C GLY A 115 -13.70 9.33 -13.22
N ILE A 116 -14.73 10.00 -12.68
CA ILE A 116 -14.55 11.14 -11.77
C ILE A 116 -13.99 10.66 -10.42
N LEU A 117 -14.49 9.53 -9.92
CA LEU A 117 -14.01 8.92 -8.68
C LEU A 117 -12.53 8.52 -8.76
N ASP A 118 -12.11 7.89 -9.87
CA ASP A 118 -10.72 7.51 -10.15
C ASP A 118 -9.80 8.74 -10.21
N GLY A 119 -10.26 9.85 -10.81
CA GLY A 119 -9.56 11.14 -10.77
C GLY A 119 -9.40 11.71 -9.35
N GLY A 120 -10.47 11.70 -8.54
CA GLY A 120 -10.47 12.22 -7.17
C GLY A 120 -9.60 11.40 -6.22
N LEU A 121 -9.66 10.07 -6.29
CA LEU A 121 -8.84 9.17 -5.46
C LEU A 121 -7.35 9.36 -5.74
N ARG A 122 -6.96 9.51 -7.02
CA ARG A 122 -5.56 9.81 -7.39
C ARG A 122 -5.09 11.15 -6.83
N ALA A 123 -5.93 12.19 -6.89
CA ALA A 123 -5.57 13.51 -6.35
C ALA A 123 -5.33 13.48 -4.83
N GLU A 124 -6.11 12.70 -4.08
CA GLU A 124 -5.92 12.53 -2.64
C GLU A 124 -4.72 11.63 -2.32
N GLU A 125 -4.46 10.57 -3.09
CA GLU A 125 -3.22 9.78 -2.95
C GLU A 125 -1.98 10.66 -3.14
N ASP A 126 -2.00 11.51 -4.17
CA ASP A 126 -0.95 12.47 -4.47
C ASP A 126 -0.80 13.55 -3.39
N ARG A 127 -1.86 13.85 -2.62
CA ARG A 127 -1.83 14.76 -1.46
C ARG A 127 -1.22 14.08 -0.23
N LEU A 128 -1.64 12.85 0.05
CA LEU A 128 -1.16 12.05 1.17
C LEU A 128 0.32 11.66 1.01
N ARG A 129 0.77 11.30 -0.21
CA ARG A 129 2.19 11.05 -0.52
C ARG A 129 3.07 12.26 -0.21
N LYS A 130 2.63 13.47 -0.59
CA LYS A 130 3.34 14.74 -0.30
C LYS A 130 3.40 15.04 1.20
N LEU A 131 2.29 14.83 1.93
CA LEU A 131 2.25 14.96 3.39
C LEU A 131 3.16 13.95 4.11
N ALA A 132 3.31 12.75 3.57
CA ALA A 132 4.23 11.72 4.06
C ALA A 132 5.70 11.93 3.63
N GLY A 133 6.03 13.04 2.96
CA GLY A 133 7.40 13.37 2.55
C GLY A 133 7.93 12.63 1.31
N TYR A 134 7.09 11.83 0.62
CA TYR A 134 7.50 11.13 -0.60
C TYR A 134 7.56 12.11 -1.79
N THR A 135 8.75 12.31 -2.34
CA THR A 135 9.03 13.13 -3.52
C THR A 135 8.94 12.36 -4.85
N GLY A 136 8.85 11.03 -4.80
CA GLY A 136 8.73 10.17 -5.98
C GLY A 136 7.35 10.26 -6.66
N ARG A 137 7.32 10.65 -7.94
CA ARG A 137 6.11 10.69 -8.78
C ARG A 137 5.47 9.30 -8.90
N GLY A 138 4.20 9.18 -8.50
CA GLY A 138 3.39 7.97 -8.69
C GLY A 138 3.11 7.64 -10.17
N PRO A 139 2.69 6.40 -10.49
CA PRO A 139 2.52 5.91 -11.86
C PRO A 139 1.34 6.58 -12.60
N THR A 140 1.58 7.75 -13.19
CA THR A 140 0.63 8.47 -14.06
C THR A 140 0.64 7.95 -15.50
N GLU A 141 -0.44 7.31 -15.93
CA GLU A 141 -0.77 7.19 -17.36
C GLU A 141 -1.61 8.37 -17.87
N PRO A 142 -1.50 8.74 -19.17
CA PRO A 142 -1.89 10.05 -19.68
C PRO A 142 -3.35 10.14 -20.14
N GLU A 143 -3.86 11.37 -20.27
CA GLU A 143 -4.94 11.66 -21.22
C GLU A 143 -4.51 11.22 -22.63
N ALA A 144 -5.38 10.49 -23.33
CA ALA A 144 -5.19 10.22 -24.75
C ALA A 144 -5.58 11.46 -25.57
N ARG A 145 -4.59 12.28 -25.95
CA ARG A 145 -4.72 13.27 -27.04
C ARG A 145 -3.74 12.94 -28.17
N PRO A 146 -4.18 12.85 -29.43
CA PRO A 146 -3.29 12.52 -30.54
C PRO A 146 -2.34 13.70 -30.87
N GLY A 147 -1.09 13.38 -31.21
CA GLY A 147 -0.24 14.29 -31.99
C GLY A 147 0.65 15.28 -31.24
N ARG A 148 1.36 14.87 -30.17
CA ARG A 148 2.62 15.53 -29.72
C ARG A 148 3.60 14.52 -29.10
N PRO A 149 4.93 14.64 -29.37
CA PRO A 149 5.93 13.81 -28.70
C PRO A 149 6.01 14.17 -27.20
N ARG A 150 6.06 13.14 -26.35
CA ARG A 150 6.02 13.28 -24.88
C ARG A 150 7.44 13.42 -24.34
N ALA A 151 7.75 14.60 -23.78
CA ALA A 151 9.04 14.88 -23.15
C ALA A 151 9.21 14.17 -21.79
N ASP A 152 10.45 14.11 -21.30
CA ASP A 152 10.91 13.24 -20.22
C ASP A 152 10.06 13.26 -18.93
N GLY A 153 9.74 12.06 -18.45
CA GLY A 153 8.93 11.86 -17.24
C GLY A 153 8.37 10.45 -17.13
N VAL A 154 9.24 9.42 -17.23
CA VAL A 154 8.85 8.02 -17.03
C VAL A 154 8.39 7.85 -15.58
N ALA A 155 7.07 7.69 -15.39
CA ALA A 155 6.49 7.28 -14.12
C ALA A 155 6.47 5.75 -14.09
N THR A 156 7.15 5.14 -13.11
CA THR A 156 7.50 3.71 -13.11
C THR A 156 6.28 2.82 -12.84
N ARG A 157 5.50 2.54 -13.88
CA ARG A 157 4.41 1.54 -13.85
C ARG A 157 5.01 0.14 -13.75
N ARG A 158 4.56 -0.67 -12.79
CA ARG A 158 4.94 -2.10 -12.69
C ARG A 158 4.56 -2.85 -13.97
N ALA A 159 5.42 -3.75 -14.41
CA ALA A 159 5.26 -4.52 -15.65
C ALA A 159 3.95 -5.30 -15.69
N SER A 160 3.38 -5.47 -16.88
CA SER A 160 2.10 -6.16 -17.07
C SER A 160 2.24 -7.68 -16.91
N ILE A 161 1.56 -8.21 -15.88
CA ILE A 161 1.49 -9.64 -15.59
C ILE A 161 0.65 -10.36 -16.65
N SER A 162 1.22 -11.37 -17.31
CA SER A 162 0.48 -12.20 -18.27
C SER A 162 -0.60 -13.07 -17.59
N PRO A 163 -1.59 -13.60 -18.34
CA PRO A 163 -2.56 -14.57 -17.80
C PRO A 163 -1.89 -15.81 -17.19
N LEU A 164 -0.75 -16.24 -17.73
CA LEU A 164 0.05 -17.36 -17.21
C LEU A 164 0.91 -16.96 -15.99
N GLY A 165 1.20 -15.66 -15.80
CA GLY A 165 1.82 -15.11 -14.61
C GLY A 165 0.89 -15.17 -13.39
N ARG A 166 -0.36 -14.71 -13.50
CA ARG A 166 -1.34 -14.60 -12.40
C ARG A 166 -1.31 -15.77 -11.40
N VAL A 167 -1.07 -15.52 -10.12
CA VAL A 167 -0.87 -16.55 -9.08
C VAL A 167 -1.79 -16.35 -7.89
N ALA A 168 -2.35 -17.43 -7.34
CA ALA A 168 -3.14 -17.39 -6.11
C ALA A 168 -2.24 -17.23 -4.87
N ARG A 169 -2.66 -16.45 -3.88
CA ARG A 169 -1.85 -16.15 -2.66
C ARG A 169 -1.32 -17.41 -1.97
N ALA A 170 -2.13 -18.47 -1.86
CA ALA A 170 -1.69 -19.74 -1.26
C ALA A 170 -0.54 -20.41 -2.04
N THR A 171 -0.57 -20.40 -3.38
CA THR A 171 0.51 -20.93 -4.22
C THR A 171 1.76 -20.06 -4.12
N MET A 172 1.60 -18.72 -4.15
CA MET A 172 2.70 -17.79 -3.95
C MET A 172 3.37 -17.99 -2.57
N GLN A 173 2.58 -18.19 -1.53
CA GLN A 173 3.07 -18.44 -0.17
C GLN A 173 3.82 -19.77 -0.05
N ARG A 174 3.36 -20.86 -0.68
CA ARG A 174 4.13 -22.12 -0.71
C ARG A 174 5.46 -21.96 -1.46
N ILE A 175 5.47 -21.24 -2.59
CA ILE A 175 6.70 -20.93 -3.34
C ILE A 175 7.64 -20.02 -2.54
N LEU A 176 7.11 -19.05 -1.76
CA LEU A 176 7.91 -18.21 -0.86
C LEU A 176 8.37 -18.93 0.40
N ASN A 177 7.68 -19.98 0.85
CA ASN A 177 8.09 -20.79 2.01
C ASN A 177 9.08 -21.93 1.68
N SER A 178 9.24 -22.33 0.41
CA SER A 178 10.14 -23.44 0.05
C SER A 178 11.61 -23.17 0.35
N ILE A 179 12.38 -24.20 0.70
CA ILE A 179 13.84 -24.06 0.89
C ILE A 179 14.51 -23.84 -0.48
N HIS A 180 15.47 -22.92 -0.57
CA HIS A 180 16.25 -22.58 -1.77
C HIS A 180 15.46 -22.37 -3.09
N LEU A 181 14.20 -21.89 -3.01
CA LEU A 181 13.29 -21.79 -4.17
C LEU A 181 13.01 -23.13 -4.88
N ASP A 182 13.01 -24.26 -4.16
CA ASP A 182 12.56 -25.56 -4.68
C ASP A 182 11.26 -26.05 -4.02
N PRO A 183 10.07 -25.75 -4.58
CA PRO A 183 8.80 -26.27 -4.07
C PRO A 183 8.69 -27.78 -4.25
N GLU A 184 8.17 -28.49 -3.25
CA GLU A 184 7.94 -29.95 -3.34
C GLU A 184 6.94 -30.31 -4.47
N LEU A 185 5.88 -29.49 -4.63
CA LEU A 185 4.82 -29.70 -5.60
C LEU A 185 5.27 -29.36 -7.03
N VAL A 186 5.08 -30.30 -7.96
CA VAL A 186 5.41 -30.13 -9.39
C VAL A 186 4.59 -29.00 -10.04
N SER A 187 3.37 -28.74 -9.57
CA SER A 187 2.57 -27.57 -9.94
C SER A 187 3.27 -26.26 -9.60
N ASP A 188 3.87 -26.20 -8.41
CA ASP A 188 4.44 -25.00 -7.84
C ASP A 188 5.84 -24.75 -8.40
N ARG A 189 6.63 -25.80 -8.66
CA ARG A 189 7.85 -25.75 -9.51
C ARG A 189 7.57 -25.22 -10.92
N SER A 190 6.48 -25.66 -11.52
CA SER A 190 6.07 -25.21 -12.85
C SER A 190 5.58 -23.76 -12.84
N LYS A 191 4.88 -23.37 -11.77
CA LYS A 191 4.43 -21.99 -11.58
C LYS A 191 5.60 -21.03 -11.31
N LEU A 192 6.54 -21.42 -10.45
CA LEU A 192 7.75 -20.67 -10.14
C LEU A 192 8.54 -20.33 -11.42
N ARG A 193 8.75 -21.29 -12.32
CA ARG A 193 9.41 -21.04 -13.61
C ARG A 193 8.71 -19.98 -14.46
N HIS A 194 7.38 -19.93 -14.46
CA HIS A 194 6.64 -18.84 -15.14
C HIS A 194 6.81 -17.49 -14.41
N LEU A 195 6.76 -17.47 -13.08
CA LEU A 195 6.93 -16.22 -12.30
C LEU A 195 8.35 -15.64 -12.45
N GLN A 196 9.37 -16.50 -12.52
CA GLN A 196 10.75 -16.12 -12.85
C GLN A 196 10.83 -15.55 -14.27
N ALA A 197 10.27 -16.23 -15.28
CA ALA A 197 10.27 -15.74 -16.66
C ALA A 197 9.56 -14.37 -16.84
N GLU A 198 8.48 -14.10 -16.09
CA GLU A 198 7.84 -12.77 -16.07
C GLU A 198 8.76 -11.71 -15.46
N ASN A 199 9.50 -12.03 -14.39
CA ASN A 199 10.52 -11.16 -13.79
C ASN A 199 11.71 -10.92 -14.74
N ASP A 200 12.27 -11.97 -15.36
CA ASP A 200 13.38 -11.87 -16.32
C ASP A 200 13.01 -10.99 -17.51
N LYS A 201 11.81 -11.21 -18.08
CA LYS A 201 11.24 -10.37 -19.14
C LYS A 201 11.13 -8.90 -18.68
N ALA A 202 10.62 -8.65 -17.48
CA ALA A 202 10.50 -7.30 -16.94
C ALA A 202 11.87 -6.64 -16.68
N ARG A 203 12.90 -7.38 -16.24
CA ARG A 203 14.28 -6.88 -16.10
C ARG A 203 14.85 -6.41 -17.44
N LEU A 204 14.69 -7.22 -18.48
CA LEU A 204 15.16 -6.91 -19.83
C LEU A 204 14.38 -5.74 -20.44
N ASP A 205 13.07 -5.66 -20.21
CA ASP A 205 12.25 -4.55 -20.72
C ASP A 205 12.55 -3.23 -19.99
N TRP A 206 12.66 -3.23 -18.66
CA TRP A 206 13.11 -2.07 -17.88
C TRP A 206 14.47 -1.55 -18.38
N ARG A 207 15.44 -2.45 -18.55
CA ARG A 207 16.78 -2.14 -19.05
C ARG A 207 16.77 -1.43 -20.40
N ARG A 208 15.86 -1.81 -21.31
CA ARG A 208 15.72 -1.20 -22.65
C ARG A 208 15.09 0.18 -22.61
N HIS A 209 14.26 0.45 -21.60
CA HIS A 209 13.63 1.74 -21.36
C HIS A 209 14.47 2.68 -20.48
N LEU A 210 15.52 2.18 -19.81
CA LEU A 210 16.45 2.99 -19.02
C LEU A 210 17.18 4.02 -19.92
N PRO A 211 16.99 5.33 -19.72
CA PRO A 211 17.61 6.34 -20.56
C PRO A 211 19.14 6.30 -20.44
N ARG A 212 19.86 6.43 -21.56
CA ARG A 212 21.35 6.47 -21.57
C ARG A 212 21.94 7.57 -20.69
N SER A 213 21.21 8.67 -20.47
CA SER A 213 21.55 9.76 -19.55
C SER A 213 21.38 9.39 -18.07
N LYS A 214 20.55 8.39 -17.76
CA LYS A 214 20.34 7.81 -16.43
C LYS A 214 21.20 6.56 -16.17
N THR A 215 21.81 5.93 -17.18
CA THR A 215 22.60 4.69 -17.02
C THR A 215 24.02 4.98 -16.50
N PRO A 216 24.41 4.52 -15.29
CA PRO A 216 25.80 4.60 -14.84
C PRO A 216 26.76 3.82 -15.74
N HIS A 217 28.04 4.18 -15.72
CA HIS A 217 29.06 3.51 -16.52
C HIS A 217 29.30 2.06 -16.03
N GLY A 218 29.44 1.12 -16.98
CA GLY A 218 29.76 -0.28 -16.68
C GLY A 218 28.56 -1.20 -16.42
N LEU A 219 27.34 -0.83 -16.84
CA LEU A 219 26.15 -1.70 -16.76
C LEU A 219 26.44 -3.11 -17.34
N PRO A 220 26.34 -4.20 -16.56
CA PRO A 220 26.67 -5.55 -17.01
C PRO A 220 25.90 -5.98 -18.27
N THR A 221 26.52 -6.68 -19.22
CA THR A 221 25.96 -7.02 -20.55
C THR A 221 24.73 -7.95 -20.48
N GLU A 222 23.77 -7.86 -21.42
CA GLU A 222 22.52 -8.66 -21.39
C GLU A 222 22.74 -10.19 -21.34
N GLY A 223 23.84 -10.72 -21.89
CA GLY A 223 24.12 -12.15 -21.93
C GLY A 223 24.52 -12.78 -20.58
N ASP A 224 25.20 -12.00 -19.73
CA ASP A 224 25.78 -12.47 -18.46
C ASP A 224 25.05 -11.89 -17.22
N ALA A 225 24.21 -10.86 -17.41
CA ALA A 225 23.54 -10.13 -16.34
C ALA A 225 22.25 -10.82 -15.86
N ASP A 226 22.42 -11.79 -14.98
CA ASP A 226 21.35 -12.30 -14.12
C ASP A 226 20.89 -11.23 -13.08
N PHE A 227 19.86 -11.55 -12.30
CA PHE A 227 19.37 -10.63 -11.26
C PHE A 227 20.41 -10.33 -10.18
N LEU A 228 21.26 -11.29 -9.80
CA LEU A 228 22.29 -11.08 -8.78
C LEU A 228 23.38 -10.11 -9.26
N THR A 229 23.88 -10.31 -10.47
CA THR A 229 24.90 -9.46 -11.09
C THR A 229 24.39 -8.04 -11.28
N LEU A 230 23.15 -7.87 -11.73
CA LEU A 230 22.54 -6.55 -11.86
C LEU A 230 22.28 -5.90 -10.49
N ALA A 231 21.75 -6.62 -9.49
CA ALA A 231 21.48 -6.06 -8.16
C ALA A 231 22.75 -5.62 -7.44
N ARG A 232 23.85 -6.39 -7.53
CA ARG A 232 25.18 -6.00 -7.01
C ARG A 232 25.68 -4.70 -7.64
N TRP A 233 25.51 -4.54 -8.96
CA TRP A 233 25.94 -3.34 -9.67
C TRP A 233 25.04 -2.13 -9.45
N LEU A 234 23.73 -2.34 -9.24
CA LEU A 234 22.78 -1.28 -8.91
C LEU A 234 22.84 -0.82 -7.45
N LEU A 235 23.56 -1.53 -6.56
CA LEU A 235 23.58 -1.20 -5.13
C LEU A 235 24.17 0.19 -4.79
N PRO A 236 25.22 0.70 -5.46
CA PRO A 236 25.65 2.11 -5.32
C PRO A 236 24.67 3.12 -5.94
N HIS A 237 23.66 2.64 -6.66
CA HIS A 237 22.71 3.41 -7.47
C HIS A 237 21.27 3.11 -7.04
N ARG A 238 21.01 3.12 -5.72
CA ARG A 238 19.75 2.69 -5.08
C ARG A 238 18.47 3.18 -5.76
N GLU A 239 18.41 4.43 -6.23
CA GLU A 239 17.27 4.95 -7.01
C GLU A 239 16.87 4.03 -8.17
N LEU A 240 17.85 3.50 -8.91
CA LEU A 240 17.64 2.57 -10.03
C LEU A 240 17.36 1.14 -9.56
N LEU A 241 17.87 0.74 -8.39
CA LEU A 241 17.50 -0.52 -7.74
C LEU A 241 16.02 -0.49 -7.32
N HIS A 242 15.57 0.61 -6.71
CA HIS A 242 14.19 0.89 -6.35
C HIS A 242 13.30 0.99 -7.60
N GLU A 243 13.78 1.63 -8.68
CA GLU A 243 13.08 1.69 -9.97
C GLU A 243 12.84 0.27 -10.54
N LEU A 244 13.88 -0.58 -10.56
CA LEU A 244 13.78 -1.99 -10.98
C LEU A 244 12.83 -2.81 -10.09
N PHE A 245 12.94 -2.72 -8.76
CA PHE A 245 12.09 -3.47 -7.84
C PHE A 245 10.63 -2.99 -7.83
N SER A 246 10.39 -1.71 -8.15
CA SER A 246 9.06 -1.16 -8.45
C SER A 246 8.51 -1.65 -9.78
N TYR A 247 9.39 -1.92 -10.76
CA TYR A 247 9.01 -2.33 -12.11
C TYR A 247 8.72 -3.84 -12.24
N VAL A 248 9.51 -4.73 -11.63
CA VAL A 248 9.30 -6.19 -11.76
C VAL A 248 7.96 -6.65 -11.19
N PRO A 249 7.29 -7.67 -11.77
CA PRO A 249 5.97 -8.11 -11.33
C PRO A 249 5.98 -8.84 -9.96
N TYR A 250 7.06 -9.57 -9.62
CA TYR A 250 7.15 -10.36 -8.38
C TYR A 250 8.46 -10.08 -7.62
N PRO A 251 8.59 -8.92 -6.96
CA PRO A 251 9.82 -8.50 -6.28
C PRO A 251 10.25 -9.44 -5.15
N GLU A 252 9.32 -10.08 -4.44
CA GLU A 252 9.63 -11.04 -3.37
C GLU A 252 10.39 -12.27 -3.89
N LEU A 253 10.10 -12.72 -5.10
CA LEU A 253 10.79 -13.86 -5.73
C LEU A 253 12.20 -13.49 -6.18
N VAL A 254 12.43 -12.23 -6.58
CA VAL A 254 13.78 -11.74 -6.85
C VAL A 254 14.57 -11.71 -5.55
N VAL A 255 14.05 -11.07 -4.49
CA VAL A 255 14.72 -11.00 -3.18
C VAL A 255 15.01 -12.37 -2.59
N LYS A 256 14.05 -13.30 -2.64
CA LYS A 256 14.26 -14.67 -2.13
C LYS A 256 15.36 -15.42 -2.89
N GLY A 257 15.66 -15.02 -4.13
CA GLY A 257 16.79 -15.54 -4.91
C GLY A 257 18.12 -14.84 -4.65
N LEU A 258 18.17 -13.73 -3.90
CA LEU A 258 19.40 -12.99 -3.62
C LEU A 258 20.14 -13.57 -2.38
N PRO A 259 21.49 -13.57 -2.38
CA PRO A 259 22.29 -13.92 -1.22
C PRO A 259 22.03 -13.01 -0.01
N ALA A 260 22.05 -13.60 1.19
CA ALA A 260 21.73 -12.88 2.43
C ALA A 260 22.73 -11.75 2.75
N ASP A 261 24.01 -11.90 2.41
CA ASP A 261 25.04 -10.86 2.51
C ASP A 261 24.67 -9.60 1.71
N LEU A 262 24.15 -9.78 0.49
CA LEU A 262 23.72 -8.68 -0.38
C LEU A 262 22.50 -7.97 0.20
N LEU A 263 21.52 -8.72 0.71
CA LEU A 263 20.33 -8.15 1.35
C LEU A 263 20.68 -7.39 2.64
N LEU A 264 21.58 -7.93 3.47
CA LEU A 264 22.03 -7.28 4.70
C LEU A 264 22.85 -6.02 4.43
N HIS A 265 23.70 -6.02 3.40
CA HIS A 265 24.41 -4.83 2.97
C HIS A 265 23.44 -3.78 2.41
N TRP A 266 22.46 -4.19 1.60
CA TRP A 266 21.43 -3.29 1.07
C TRP A 266 20.59 -2.65 2.19
N GLY A 267 20.12 -3.44 3.15
CA GLY A 267 19.37 -2.90 4.29
C GLY A 267 20.19 -1.94 5.17
N GLU A 268 21.50 -2.17 5.34
CA GLU A 268 22.39 -1.22 6.02
C GLU A 268 22.49 0.13 5.26
N MET A 269 22.42 0.10 3.93
CA MET A 269 22.39 1.30 3.10
C MET A 269 21.04 2.03 3.19
N GLU A 270 19.90 1.33 3.19
CA GLU A 270 18.58 1.97 3.32
C GLU A 270 18.37 2.58 4.73
N VAL A 271 18.86 1.92 5.79
CA VAL A 271 18.88 2.48 7.15
C VAL A 271 19.63 3.82 7.20
N TYR A 272 20.78 3.92 6.54
CA TYR A 272 21.57 5.15 6.48
C TYR A 272 20.86 6.28 5.72
N ASP A 273 20.16 5.97 4.63
CA ASP A 273 19.40 6.97 3.88
C ASP A 273 18.19 7.45 4.67
N ALA A 274 17.45 6.56 5.34
CA ALA A 274 16.38 6.93 6.25
C ALA A 274 16.89 7.83 7.40
N GLN A 275 18.02 7.48 8.03
CA GLN A 275 18.64 8.27 9.09
C GLN A 275 19.07 9.66 8.60
N THR A 276 19.77 9.75 7.46
CA THR A 276 20.18 11.05 6.91
C THR A 276 19.01 11.87 6.35
N ALA A 277 17.94 11.23 5.88
CA ALA A 277 16.70 11.90 5.49
C ALA A 277 15.97 12.52 6.69
N ILE A 278 15.88 11.83 7.84
CA ILE A 278 15.33 12.39 9.09
C ILE A 278 16.12 13.63 9.51
N LEU A 279 17.46 13.57 9.51
CA LEU A 279 18.31 14.72 9.84
C LEU A 279 18.10 15.90 8.88
N ARG A 280 17.97 15.65 7.56
CA ARG A 280 17.65 16.68 6.56
C ARG A 280 16.26 17.28 6.77
N ALA A 281 15.24 16.48 7.07
CA ALA A 281 13.87 16.96 7.30
C ALA A 281 13.78 17.88 8.53
N LEU A 282 14.44 17.53 9.65
CA LEU A 282 14.48 18.34 10.87
C LEU A 282 15.18 19.71 10.68
N LEU A 283 16.02 19.85 9.66
CA LEU A 283 16.64 21.15 9.29
C LEU A 283 15.69 22.06 8.51
N ILE A 284 14.71 21.49 7.80
CA ILE A 284 13.76 22.21 6.95
C ILE A 284 12.49 22.61 7.72
N GLN A 285 12.02 21.75 8.64
CA GLN A 285 10.83 22.02 9.46
C GLN A 285 11.03 23.25 10.36
N GLU A 286 9.96 24.02 10.58
CA GLU A 286 10.01 25.16 11.51
C GLU A 286 10.05 24.73 12.98
N ALA A 287 9.29 23.69 13.35
CA ALA A 287 9.06 23.27 14.75
C ALA A 287 10.31 22.89 15.58
N PRO A 288 11.37 22.24 15.04
CA PRO A 288 12.54 21.87 15.85
C PRO A 288 13.32 23.12 16.32
N PRO A 289 13.74 23.20 17.59
CA PRO A 289 14.46 24.36 18.14
C PRO A 289 15.86 24.51 17.54
N ASN A 290 16.39 25.74 17.54
CA ASN A 290 17.67 26.08 16.89
C ASN A 290 18.84 25.19 17.35
N MET A 291 18.95 24.88 18.65
CA MET A 291 19.98 23.96 19.17
C MET A 291 19.87 22.55 18.57
N ALA A 292 18.65 22.03 18.38
CA ALA A 292 18.44 20.73 17.73
C ALA A 292 18.80 20.78 16.24
N LYS A 293 18.48 21.90 15.56
CA LYS A 293 18.88 22.13 14.15
C LYS A 293 20.40 22.23 13.99
N GLU A 294 21.09 22.94 14.88
CA GLU A 294 22.56 23.00 14.89
C GLU A 294 23.21 21.65 15.17
N TYR A 295 22.63 20.87 16.08
CA TYR A 295 23.04 19.50 16.35
C TYR A 295 22.85 18.59 15.13
N CYS A 296 21.66 18.59 14.50
CA CYS A 296 21.40 17.86 13.26
C CYS A 296 22.33 18.27 12.12
N ARG A 297 22.63 19.58 11.97
CA ARG A 297 23.54 20.09 10.92
C ARG A 297 24.96 19.57 11.13
N THR A 298 25.46 19.64 12.36
CA THR A 298 26.81 19.18 12.73
C THR A 298 26.94 17.67 12.61
N TRP A 299 25.90 16.93 12.99
CA TRP A 299 25.87 15.48 12.86
C TRP A 299 25.79 15.03 11.40
N LEU A 300 24.87 15.60 10.61
CA LEU A 300 24.73 15.30 9.19
C LEU A 300 26.05 15.54 8.45
N ALA A 301 26.70 16.68 8.67
CA ALA A 301 28.02 16.97 8.10
C ALA A 301 29.10 15.95 8.51
N ALA A 302 29.03 15.41 9.73
CA ALA A 302 29.95 14.40 10.25
C ALA A 302 29.62 12.95 9.82
N CYS A 303 28.45 12.71 9.22
CA CYS A 303 28.04 11.40 8.69
C CYS A 303 27.75 11.43 7.18
N THR A 304 28.23 12.43 6.45
CA THR A 304 28.27 12.45 4.98
C THR A 304 29.65 12.84 4.47
N THR A 305 30.70 12.51 5.22
CA THR A 305 32.09 12.92 4.96
C THR A 305 32.76 12.15 3.83
N GLU A 306 32.31 10.92 3.61
CA GLU A 306 32.90 9.93 2.70
C GLU A 306 31.81 9.32 1.78
N GLY A 307 30.73 10.08 1.54
CA GLY A 307 29.65 9.71 0.63
C GLY A 307 28.74 8.57 1.12
N GLY A 308 28.71 8.26 2.42
CA GLY A 308 27.99 7.10 2.96
C GLY A 308 28.85 5.86 3.13
N SER A 309 30.17 6.03 3.34
CA SER A 309 31.07 4.92 3.70
C SER A 309 30.63 4.20 4.99
N THR A 310 31.23 3.05 5.29
CA THR A 310 30.97 2.35 6.57
C THR A 310 31.23 3.23 7.80
N ARG A 311 32.13 4.22 7.72
CA ARG A 311 32.35 5.21 8.78
C ARG A 311 31.15 6.14 8.93
N ASP A 312 30.71 6.76 7.83
CA ASP A 312 29.52 7.63 7.81
C ASP A 312 28.28 6.88 8.36
N ARG A 313 28.10 5.61 7.95
CA ARG A 313 26.98 4.75 8.38
C ARG A 313 27.04 4.39 9.86
N VAL A 314 28.23 4.17 10.42
CA VAL A 314 28.41 3.99 11.88
C VAL A 314 28.07 5.28 12.65
N ILE A 315 28.43 6.45 12.13
CA ILE A 315 28.13 7.75 12.77
C ILE A 315 26.64 8.10 12.67
N ALA A 316 25.95 7.73 11.59
CA ALA A 316 24.52 7.95 11.42
C ALA A 316 23.64 7.10 12.37
N ARG A 317 24.07 5.86 12.66
CA ARG A 317 23.29 4.93 13.51
C ARG A 317 23.54 5.02 15.02
N ASP A 318 24.45 5.89 15.46
CA ASP A 318 24.88 6.08 16.85
C ASP A 318 23.67 6.34 17.81
N PRO A 319 23.28 5.38 18.67
CA PRO A 319 22.10 5.50 19.53
C PRO A 319 22.23 6.61 20.59
N THR A 320 23.46 7.00 20.94
CA THR A 320 23.70 8.08 21.92
C THR A 320 23.33 9.44 21.32
N ARG A 321 23.53 9.62 20.01
CA ARG A 321 23.14 10.82 19.28
C ARG A 321 21.64 10.91 19.05
N TRP A 322 21.00 9.79 18.71
CA TRP A 322 19.54 9.72 18.62
C TRP A 322 18.87 10.04 19.96
N THR A 323 19.35 9.43 21.05
CA THR A 323 18.90 9.78 22.42
C THR A 323 19.11 11.26 22.73
N ARG A 324 20.28 11.82 22.41
CA ARG A 324 20.58 13.24 22.62
C ARG A 324 19.66 14.17 21.81
N LEU A 325 19.35 13.81 20.57
CA LEU A 325 18.41 14.57 19.72
C LEU A 325 17.00 14.55 20.28
N CYS A 326 16.48 13.39 20.71
CA CYS A 326 15.18 13.28 21.36
C CYS A 326 15.12 14.09 22.68
N ASN A 327 16.21 14.16 23.44
CA ASN A 327 16.30 15.01 24.63
C ASN A 327 16.34 16.53 24.32
N MET A 328 16.73 16.93 23.10
CA MET A 328 16.67 18.33 22.63
C MET A 328 15.34 18.69 21.98
N TYR A 329 14.64 17.72 21.42
CA TYR A 329 13.35 17.86 20.76
C TYR A 329 12.58 16.55 20.87
N SER A 330 11.65 16.46 21.83
CA SER A 330 10.95 15.21 22.17
C SER A 330 10.01 14.68 21.09
N ALA A 331 9.66 15.50 20.09
CA ALA A 331 8.93 15.10 18.89
C ALA A 331 9.86 14.77 17.69
N ALA A 332 11.18 14.60 17.91
CA ALA A 332 12.08 14.09 16.90
C ALA A 332 11.79 12.60 16.59
N PRO A 333 11.70 12.19 15.31
CA PRO A 333 11.71 10.78 14.95
C PRO A 333 13.02 10.13 15.39
N CYS A 334 12.95 8.98 16.05
CA CYS A 334 14.14 8.22 16.44
C CYS A 334 14.57 7.29 15.29
N GLY A 335 15.70 7.61 14.65
CA GLY A 335 16.32 6.76 13.62
C GLY A 335 17.24 5.66 14.17
N ALA A 336 17.34 5.49 15.49
CA ALA A 336 18.10 4.39 16.09
C ALA A 336 17.35 3.06 15.94
N ARG A 337 18.11 1.98 15.83
CA ARG A 337 17.59 0.61 15.91
C ARG A 337 17.01 0.36 17.32
N PRO A 338 15.77 -0.15 17.46
CA PRO A 338 15.25 -0.64 18.73
C PRO A 338 16.18 -1.69 19.36
N PRO A 339 16.36 -1.71 20.70
CA PRO A 339 17.27 -2.64 21.35
C PRO A 339 16.81 -4.11 21.26
N GLU A 340 15.51 -4.36 21.08
CA GLU A 340 14.90 -5.69 20.97
C GLU A 340 15.14 -6.35 19.60
N LEU A 341 15.43 -5.55 18.56
CA LEU A 341 15.72 -6.04 17.22
C LEU A 341 17.23 -6.26 17.05
N ARG A 342 17.60 -7.33 16.34
CA ARG A 342 18.97 -7.53 15.86
C ARG A 342 19.22 -6.70 14.59
N ASP A 343 20.50 -6.49 14.25
CA ASP A 343 20.89 -5.74 13.05
C ASP A 343 20.40 -6.40 11.76
N ASP A 344 20.41 -7.74 11.68
CA ASP A 344 19.89 -8.46 10.51
C ASP A 344 18.38 -8.22 10.31
N GLN A 345 17.62 -8.22 11.40
CA GLN A 345 16.19 -7.95 11.37
C GLN A 345 15.91 -6.49 10.98
N TRP A 346 16.69 -5.54 11.52
CA TRP A 346 16.56 -4.11 11.22
C TRP A 346 16.85 -3.78 9.75
N HIS A 347 17.92 -4.36 9.20
CA HIS A 347 18.30 -4.19 7.80
C HIS A 347 17.22 -4.77 6.87
N ILE A 348 16.72 -5.99 7.14
CA ILE A 348 15.66 -6.61 6.34
C ILE A 348 14.34 -5.82 6.42
N LEU A 349 13.98 -5.26 7.58
CA LEU A 349 12.79 -4.40 7.72
C LEU A 349 12.84 -3.16 6.80
N HIS A 350 14.03 -2.58 6.58
CA HIS A 350 14.22 -1.43 5.70
C HIS A 350 14.17 -1.78 4.21
N LEU A 351 14.28 -3.06 3.83
CA LEU A 351 14.04 -3.48 2.44
C LEU A 351 12.55 -3.58 2.10
N LEU A 352 11.69 -3.90 3.07
CA LEU A 352 10.28 -4.21 2.84
C LEU A 352 9.50 -3.16 2.01
N PRO A 353 9.71 -1.84 2.17
CA PRO A 353 9.05 -0.83 1.33
C PRO A 353 9.34 -0.95 -0.17
N HIS A 354 10.50 -1.51 -0.54
CA HIS A 354 10.97 -1.62 -1.92
C HIS A 354 10.66 -3.00 -2.53
N VAL A 355 10.59 -4.05 -1.70
CA VAL A 355 10.61 -5.45 -2.15
C VAL A 355 9.32 -6.22 -1.95
N VAL A 356 8.34 -5.64 -1.25
CA VAL A 356 7.01 -6.24 -1.02
C VAL A 356 6.01 -5.67 -2.03
N TRP A 357 5.28 -6.55 -2.72
CA TRP A 357 4.27 -6.18 -3.71
C TRP A 357 3.05 -5.51 -3.05
N ILE A 358 2.55 -6.08 -1.95
CA ILE A 358 1.47 -5.51 -1.12
C ILE A 358 1.71 -5.90 0.35
N TRP A 359 1.84 -4.94 1.26
CA TRP A 359 2.11 -5.21 2.69
C TRP A 359 1.04 -6.12 3.33
N SER A 360 -0.24 -5.92 3.02
CA SER A 360 -1.38 -6.76 3.48
C SER A 360 -1.50 -8.14 2.80
N ALA A 361 -0.57 -8.49 1.90
CA ALA A 361 -0.40 -9.86 1.43
C ALA A 361 0.62 -10.66 2.29
N THR A 362 1.41 -9.98 3.12
CA THR A 362 2.38 -10.60 4.04
C THR A 362 1.74 -10.88 5.40
N SER A 363 2.34 -11.80 6.17
CA SER A 363 2.00 -12.08 7.57
C SER A 363 2.30 -10.92 8.55
N TRP A 364 2.82 -9.80 8.06
CA TRP A 364 3.07 -8.57 8.83
C TRP A 364 1.98 -7.51 8.60
N GLY A 365 1.18 -7.64 7.53
CA GLY A 365 0.04 -6.79 7.23
C GLY A 365 -1.31 -7.40 7.66
N GLU A 366 -1.27 -8.48 8.43
CA GLU A 366 -2.42 -9.04 9.14
C GLU A 366 -2.35 -8.57 10.60
N PRO A 367 -3.36 -7.83 11.11
CA PRO A 367 -3.40 -7.46 12.53
C PRO A 367 -3.53 -8.72 13.38
N ARG A 368 -2.73 -8.79 14.45
CA ARG A 368 -2.82 -9.81 15.50
C ARG A 368 -3.86 -9.43 16.55
#